data_AF-A0A530QHP3-F1
#
_entry.id   AF-A0A530QHP3-F1
#
_cell.length_a   1.000
_cell.length_b   1.000
_cell.length_c   1.000
_cell.angle_alpha   90.00
_cell.angle_beta   90.00
_cell.angle_gamma   90.00
#
_symmetry.space_group_name_H-M   'P 1'
#
loop_
_entity.id
_entity.type
_entity.pdbx_description
1 polymer ?
#
loop_
_entity_poly.entity_id
_entity_poly.type
_entity_poly.pdbx_seq_one_letter_code
_entity_poly.pdbx_strand_id
1 'polypeptide(L)'
;RELYEETGMRSVSLLAEAPEWINYDLPAHLVGVAFKGRYRGQTQKWFAYRFHGDSGEIQINPPPGGHTAEFDKWAWRPMQDLPGLIVPFKRKVYEEVVAAFRHLVP
;
A
#
# COMPACT_ATOMS: atom_id res chain seq x y z
N ARG A 1 1.72 -9.58 8.23
CA ARG A 1 3.04 -9.29 8.85
C ARG A 1 3.38 -7.82 8.60
N GLU A 2 3.67 -7.42 7.36
CA GLU A 2 3.96 -6.02 6.98
C GLU A 2 2.92 -5.02 7.50
N LEU A 3 1.62 -5.28 7.29
CA LEU A 3 0.54 -4.41 7.81
C LEU A 3 0.69 -4.07 9.31
N TYR A 4 1.02 -5.06 10.14
CA TYR A 4 1.21 -4.84 11.57
C TYR A 4 2.55 -4.15 11.86
N GLU A 5 3.62 -4.59 11.19
CA GLU A 5 4.97 -4.05 11.39
C GLU A 5 5.07 -2.56 11.01
N GLU A 6 4.29 -2.10 10.03
CA GLU A 6 4.33 -0.71 9.53
C GLU A 6 3.24 0.19 10.11
N THR A 7 2.07 -0.35 10.49
CA THR A 7 0.90 0.47 10.87
C THR A 7 0.32 0.16 12.24
N GLY A 8 0.74 -0.93 12.89
CA GLY A 8 0.18 -1.37 14.16
C GLY A 8 -1.20 -2.03 14.08
N MET A 9 -1.86 -2.01 12.92
CA MET A 9 -3.17 -2.62 12.75
C MET A 9 -3.12 -4.15 12.92
N ARG A 10 -3.98 -4.67 13.81
CA ARG A 10 -4.21 -6.09 14.09
C ARG A 10 -5.69 -6.45 13.95
N SER A 11 -6.58 -5.52 14.28
CA SER A 11 -8.04 -5.66 14.21
C SER A 11 -8.54 -5.57 12.76
N VAL A 12 -8.12 -6.50 11.91
CA VAL A 12 -8.46 -6.52 10.49
C VAL A 12 -9.01 -7.88 10.04
N SER A 13 -9.90 -7.86 9.04
CA SER A 13 -10.34 -9.06 8.33
C SER A 13 -10.08 -8.92 6.83
N LEU A 14 -9.54 -9.96 6.21
CA LEU A 14 -9.37 -10.00 4.74
C LEU A 14 -10.75 -9.96 4.06
N LEU A 15 -10.93 -9.05 3.11
CA LEU A 15 -12.14 -8.95 2.28
C LEU A 15 -11.94 -9.64 0.94
N ALA A 16 -10.83 -9.32 0.26
CA ALA A 16 -10.52 -9.86 -1.06
C ALA A 16 -9.03 -9.81 -1.33
N GLU A 17 -8.61 -10.65 -2.27
CA GLU A 17 -7.30 -10.60 -2.93
C GLU A 17 -7.51 -10.07 -4.35
N ALA A 18 -6.56 -9.29 -4.87
CA ALA A 18 -6.60 -8.87 -6.27
C ALA A 18 -6.50 -10.11 -7.18
N PRO A 19 -7.28 -10.18 -8.26
CA PRO A 19 -7.33 -11.37 -9.11
C PRO A 19 -6.01 -11.63 -9.84
N GLU A 20 -5.26 -10.57 -10.15
CA GLU A 20 -4.02 -10.63 -10.91
C GLU A 20 -2.88 -9.94 -10.16
N TRP A 21 -1.65 -10.32 -10.50
CA TRP A 21 -0.46 -9.62 -10.05
C TRP A 21 -0.32 -8.28 -10.79
N ILE A 22 -0.06 -7.22 -10.05
CA ILE A 22 0.04 -5.86 -10.59
C ILE A 22 1.51 -5.45 -10.62
N ASN A 23 1.98 -4.97 -11.77
CA ASN A 23 3.39 -4.70 -12.02
C ASN A 23 3.63 -3.22 -12.27
N TYR A 24 4.80 -2.72 -11.87
CA TYR A 24 5.31 -1.43 -12.35
C TYR A 24 6.81 -1.47 -12.58
N ASP A 25 7.24 -0.68 -13.55
CA ASP A 25 8.64 -0.37 -13.79
C ASP A 25 9.02 0.95 -13.10
N LEU A 26 10.26 1.02 -12.65
CA LEU A 26 10.88 2.24 -12.17
C LEU A 26 11.14 3.19 -13.34
N PRO A 27 10.95 4.51 -13.13
CA PRO A 27 11.46 5.53 -14.03
C PRO A 27 12.96 5.33 -14.33
N ALA A 28 13.39 5.67 -15.55
CA ALA A 28 14.78 5.47 -15.99
C ALA A 28 15.84 6.06 -15.02
N HIS A 29 15.54 7.19 -14.38
CA HIS A 29 16.43 7.83 -13.41
C HIS A 29 16.53 7.10 -12.05
N LEU A 30 15.61 6.17 -11.75
CA LEU A 30 15.63 5.33 -10.55
C LEU A 30 16.19 3.92 -10.83
N VAL A 31 16.24 3.50 -12.10
CA VAL A 31 16.88 2.24 -12.49
C VAL A 31 18.38 2.34 -12.23
N GLY A 32 18.94 1.36 -11.51
CA GLY A 32 20.35 1.39 -11.08
C GLY A 32 20.59 2.10 -9.75
N VAL A 33 19.63 2.86 -9.23
CA VAL A 33 19.71 3.58 -7.94
C VAL A 33 18.82 2.92 -6.89
N ALA A 34 17.53 2.78 -7.21
CA ALA A 34 16.57 2.11 -6.33
C ALA A 34 16.85 0.60 -6.28
N PHE A 35 16.46 -0.04 -5.17
CA PHE A 35 16.65 -1.48 -4.94
C PHE A 35 18.09 -1.97 -5.17
N LYS A 36 19.08 -1.17 -4.74
CA LYS A 36 20.53 -1.43 -4.91
C LYS A 36 20.93 -1.64 -6.38
N GLY A 37 20.17 -1.05 -7.31
CA GLY A 37 20.40 -1.12 -8.75
C GLY A 37 20.17 -2.47 -9.40
N ARG A 38 19.61 -3.45 -8.68
CA ARG A 38 19.44 -4.83 -9.18
C ARG A 38 18.12 -5.07 -9.90
N TYR A 39 17.14 -4.20 -9.69
CA TYR A 39 15.76 -4.43 -10.14
C TYR A 39 15.23 -3.23 -10.91
N ARG A 40 14.45 -3.50 -11.95
CA ARG A 40 13.82 -2.49 -12.79
C ARG A 40 12.42 -2.09 -12.34
N GLY A 41 11.85 -2.75 -11.33
CA GLY A 41 10.45 -2.65 -10.99
C GLY A 41 10.04 -3.63 -9.90
N GLN A 42 8.74 -3.74 -9.65
CA GLN A 42 8.17 -4.72 -8.74
C GLN A 42 6.91 -5.38 -9.32
N THR A 43 6.72 -6.63 -8.93
CA THR A 43 5.50 -7.42 -9.13
C THR A 43 4.83 -7.58 -7.78
N GLN A 44 3.59 -7.09 -7.64
CA GLN A 44 2.91 -6.95 -6.36
C GLN A 44 1.58 -7.70 -6.36
N LYS A 45 1.31 -8.39 -5.26
CA LYS A 45 0.00 -8.97 -4.96
C LYS A 45 -0.71 -8.09 -3.95
N TRP A 46 -1.95 -7.71 -4.25
CA TRP A 46 -2.72 -6.77 -3.44
C TRP A 46 -3.84 -7.46 -2.68
N PHE A 47 -4.12 -6.96 -1.49
CA PHE A 47 -5.13 -7.48 -0.58
C PHE A 47 -5.95 -6.33 0.00
N ALA A 48 -7.27 -6.48 0.03
CA ALA A 48 -8.18 -5.53 0.67
C ALA A 48 -8.56 -6.06 2.06
N TYR A 49 -8.39 -5.22 3.07
CA TYR A 49 -8.76 -5.52 4.45
C TYR A 49 -9.85 -4.58 4.95
N ARG A 50 -10.75 -5.10 5.78
CA ARG A 50 -11.64 -4.30 6.61
C ARG A 50 -10.97 -4.07 7.96
N PHE A 51 -10.81 -2.82 8.33
CA PHE A 51 -10.37 -2.42 9.66
C PHE A 51 -11.57 -2.35 10.61
N HIS A 52 -11.47 -3.02 11.76
CA HIS A 52 -12.49 -3.08 12.82
C HIS A 52 -12.03 -2.40 14.11
N GLY A 53 -10.77 -1.99 14.18
CA GLY A 53 -10.19 -1.32 15.35
C GLY A 53 -10.60 0.14 15.44
N ASP A 54 -10.17 0.78 16.53
CA ASP A 54 -10.21 2.22 16.67
C ASP A 54 -8.92 2.87 16.11
N SER A 55 -8.98 4.17 15.82
CA SER A 55 -7.84 4.89 15.27
C SER A 55 -6.61 4.92 16.18
N GLY A 56 -6.76 4.67 17.49
CA GLY A 56 -5.64 4.58 18.44
C GLY A 56 -4.79 3.32 18.27
N GLU A 57 -5.30 2.31 17.56
CA GLU A 57 -4.51 1.14 17.17
C GLU A 57 -3.48 1.46 16.08
N ILE A 58 -3.68 2.53 15.31
CA ILE A 58 -2.82 2.90 14.19
C ILE A 58 -1.57 3.62 14.72
N GLN A 59 -0.45 2.91 14.66
CA GLN A 59 0.86 3.37 15.13
C GLN A 59 1.85 3.27 13.96
N ILE A 60 2.10 4.41 13.33
CA ILE A 60 3.02 4.51 12.18
C ILE A 60 4.38 5.12 12.54
N ASN A 61 4.44 5.91 13.62
CA ASN A 61 5.66 6.59 14.07
C ASN A 61 5.63 6.85 15.59
N PRO A 62 6.39 6.09 16.41
CA PRO A 62 7.13 4.90 16.00
C PRO A 62 6.17 3.76 15.65
N PRO A 63 6.49 2.93 14.64
CA PRO A 63 5.74 1.70 14.42
C PRO A 63 6.05 0.68 15.54
N PRO A 64 5.19 -0.34 15.74
CA PRO A 64 5.44 -1.37 16.74
C PRO A 64 6.74 -2.14 16.48
N GLY A 65 7.25 -2.84 17.50
CA GLY A 65 8.36 -3.78 17.32
C GLY A 65 9.73 -3.13 17.06
N GLY A 66 9.85 -1.79 17.16
CA GLY A 66 11.12 -1.08 16.97
C GLY A 66 11.56 -0.99 15.50
N HIS A 67 10.63 -1.18 14.56
CA HIS A 67 10.90 -0.98 13.14
C HIS A 67 11.17 0.50 12.82
N THR A 68 11.90 0.76 11.73
CA THR A 68 12.07 2.13 11.24
C THR A 68 10.74 2.61 10.65
N ALA A 69 10.30 3.81 11.00
CA ALA A 69 9.06 4.37 10.48
C ALA A 69 9.16 4.55 8.96
N GLU A 70 8.24 3.91 8.22
CA GLU A 70 8.07 4.15 6.78
C GLU A 70 7.11 5.31 6.49
N PHE A 71 6.23 5.62 7.44
CA PHE A 71 5.18 6.63 7.29
C PHE A 71 5.26 7.66 8.42
N ASP A 72 5.15 8.94 8.04
CA ASP A 72 5.11 10.05 9.00
C ASP A 72 3.68 10.46 9.35
N LYS A 73 2.73 10.25 8.43
CA LYS A 73 1.32 10.65 8.55
C LYS A 73 0.41 9.66 7.85
N TRP A 74 -0.81 9.53 8.36
CA TRP A 74 -1.87 8.75 7.74
C TRP A 74 -3.19 9.52 7.75
N ALA A 75 -4.09 9.18 6.83
CA ALA A 75 -5.46 9.67 6.80
C ALA A 75 -6.36 8.66 6.08
N TRP A 76 -7.62 8.54 6.52
CA TRP A 76 -8.64 7.86 5.73
C TRP A 76 -9.00 8.67 4.49
N ARG A 77 -9.01 8.04 3.33
CA ARG A 77 -9.32 8.67 2.03
C ARG A 77 -10.28 7.80 1.23
N PRO A 78 -11.18 8.40 0.42
CA PRO A 78 -11.95 7.64 -0.56
C PRO A 78 -11.02 6.87 -1.52
N MET A 79 -11.37 5.61 -1.81
CA MET A 79 -10.56 4.73 -2.65
C MET A 79 -10.31 5.33 -4.04
N GLN A 80 -11.31 6.01 -4.62
CA GLN A 80 -11.20 6.66 -5.93
C GLN A 80 -10.16 7.80 -5.99
N ASP A 81 -9.76 8.36 -4.84
CA ASP A 81 -8.78 9.46 -4.80
C ASP A 81 -7.34 8.94 -4.88
N LEU A 82 -7.11 7.66 -4.55
CA LEU A 82 -5.77 7.11 -4.35
C LEU A 82 -4.82 7.29 -5.55
N PRO A 83 -5.26 7.10 -6.82
CA PRO A 83 -4.40 7.34 -7.99
C PRO A 83 -3.89 8.80 -8.11
N GLY A 84 -4.60 9.75 -7.51
CA GLY A 84 -4.19 11.16 -7.46
C GLY A 84 -3.19 11.50 -6.35
N LEU A 85 -3.11 10.66 -5.31
CA LEU A 85 -2.26 10.87 -4.14
C LEU A 85 -0.90 10.17 -4.25
N ILE A 86 -0.81 9.12 -5.07
CA ILE A 86 0.41 8.33 -5.22
C ILE A 86 1.43 9.01 -6.14
N VAL A 87 2.71 8.67 -5.97
CA VAL A 87 3.79 9.07 -6.87
C VAL A 87 3.49 8.69 -8.34
N PRO A 88 3.80 9.56 -9.32
CA PRO A 88 3.29 9.41 -10.70
C PRO A 88 3.56 8.05 -11.36
N PHE A 89 4.73 7.45 -11.13
CA PHE A 89 5.10 6.19 -11.78
C PHE A 89 4.35 4.97 -11.23
N LYS A 90 3.70 5.08 -10.06
CA LYS A 90 2.81 4.04 -9.50
C LYS A 90 1.34 4.31 -9.77
N ARG A 91 0.98 5.40 -10.45
CA ARG A 91 -0.44 5.77 -10.67
C ARG A 91 -1.25 4.64 -11.29
N LYS A 92 -0.72 4.03 -12.35
CA LYS A 92 -1.37 2.91 -13.05
C LYS A 92 -1.61 1.71 -12.14
N VAL A 93 -0.66 1.39 -11.24
CA VAL A 93 -0.85 0.34 -10.23
C VAL A 93 -2.06 0.64 -9.37
N TYR A 94 -2.17 1.89 -8.88
CA TYR A 94 -3.29 2.28 -8.03
C TYR A 94 -4.61 2.33 -8.79
N GLU A 95 -4.62 2.71 -10.07
CA GLU A 95 -5.81 2.61 -10.93
C GLU A 95 -6.30 1.16 -11.03
N GLU A 96 -5.37 0.20 -11.22
CA GLU A 96 -5.69 -1.23 -11.26
C GLU A 96 -6.18 -1.76 -9.90
N VAL A 97 -5.56 -1.32 -8.79
CA VAL A 97 -6.01 -1.64 -7.42
C VAL A 97 -7.44 -1.13 -7.17
N VAL A 98 -7.72 0.13 -7.53
CA VAL A 98 -9.08 0.69 -7.40
C VAL A 98 -10.06 -0.09 -8.26
N ALA A 99 -9.71 -0.39 -9.51
CA ALA A 99 -10.57 -1.19 -10.40
C ALA A 99 -10.86 -2.58 -9.82
N ALA A 100 -9.85 -3.23 -9.21
CA ALA A 100 -9.98 -4.55 -8.60
C ALA A 100 -10.91 -4.53 -7.38
N PHE A 101 -10.87 -3.50 -6.54
CA PHE A 101 -11.57 -3.51 -5.25
C PHE A 101 -12.79 -2.58 -5.15
N ARG A 102 -13.08 -1.77 -6.17
CA ARG A 102 -14.23 -0.84 -6.13
C ARG A 102 -15.57 -1.50 -5.82
N HIS A 103 -15.71 -2.79 -6.14
CA HIS A 103 -16.94 -3.56 -5.87
C HIS A 103 -17.16 -3.86 -4.38
N LEU A 104 -16.16 -3.63 -3.52
CA LEU A 104 -16.24 -3.78 -2.07
C LEU A 104 -16.78 -2.54 -1.36
N VAL A 105 -16.86 -1.42 -2.08
CA VAL A 105 -17.33 -0.13 -1.57
C VAL A 105 -18.67 0.19 -2.26
N PRO A 106 -19.72 0.57 -1.52
CA PRO A 106 -21.01 0.94 -2.10
C PRO A 106 -20.94 2.19 -2.98
#